data_AF-Q9LBI0-F1
#
_entry.id   AF-Q9LBI0-F1
#
_cell.length_a   1.000
_cell.length_b   1.000
_cell.length_c   1.000
_cell.angle_alpha   90.00
_cell.angle_beta   90.00
_cell.angle_gamma   90.00
#
_symmetry.space_group_name_H-M   'P 1'
#
loop_
_entity.id
_entity.type
_entity.pdbx_description
1 polymer ?
#
loop_
_entity_poly.entity_id
_entity_poly.type
_entity_poly.pdbx_seq_one_letter_code
_entity_poly.pdbx_strand_id
1 'polypeptide(L)'
;EPFAEAAYQFWLGGDFIKNDEPQGNQVFCPMKKVIPLIADAMKRAQDETGEAKLFSANITADDYHEMCARADFVLETFGENSPRVAFLVDGYVCGPGMVTTARRNYPEQYLHY
;
A
#
# COMPACT_ATOMS: atom_id res chain seq x y z
N GLU A 1 2.19 14.96 0.89
CA GLU A 1 2.96 15.40 -0.29
C GLU A 1 4.39 14.86 -0.29
N PRO A 2 5.27 15.12 0.71
CA PRO A 2 6.68 14.70 0.62
C PRO A 2 6.89 13.19 0.45
N PHE A 3 6.05 12.38 1.09
CA PHE A 3 6.08 10.92 0.97
C PHE A 3 5.80 10.45 -0.47
N ALA A 4 4.81 11.04 -1.13
CA ALA A 4 4.45 10.71 -2.51
C ALA A 4 5.50 11.22 -3.52
N GLU A 5 6.13 12.35 -3.23
CA GLU A 5 7.22 12.85 -4.07
C GLU A 5 8.43 11.94 -4.01
N ALA A 6 8.85 11.51 -2.82
CA ALA A 6 9.92 10.52 -2.67
C ALA A 6 9.60 9.21 -3.43
N ALA A 7 8.33 8.78 -3.40
CA ALA A 7 7.91 7.59 -4.12
C ALA A 7 8.01 7.75 -5.64
N TYR A 8 7.49 8.86 -6.17
CA TYR A 8 7.62 9.21 -7.59
C TYR A 8 9.09 9.24 -8.04
N GLN A 9 9.95 9.95 -7.32
CA GLN A 9 11.39 10.05 -7.65
C GLN A 9 12.07 8.68 -7.70
N PHE A 10 11.76 7.79 -6.75
CA PHE A 10 12.30 6.43 -6.78
C PHE A 10 11.78 5.64 -8.00
N TRP A 11 10.49 5.73 -8.31
CA TRP A 11 9.88 5.00 -9.42
C TRP A 11 10.36 5.41 -10.83
N LEU A 12 11.02 6.57 -10.96
CA LEU A 12 11.69 6.94 -12.22
C LEU A 12 12.83 5.99 -12.60
N GLY A 13 13.38 5.24 -11.64
CA GLY A 13 14.44 4.25 -11.89
C GLY A 13 14.28 2.90 -11.19
N GLY A 14 13.31 2.77 -10.27
CA GLY A 14 13.02 1.54 -9.54
C GLY A 14 11.60 1.05 -9.76
N ASP A 15 11.34 -0.19 -9.31
CA ASP A 15 10.07 -0.87 -9.57
C ASP A 15 9.13 -0.85 -8.36
N PHE A 16 9.66 -1.05 -7.16
CA PHE A 16 8.88 -1.42 -5.98
C PHE A 16 9.19 -0.55 -4.77
N ILE A 17 8.14 -0.04 -4.14
CA ILE A 17 8.20 0.71 -2.88
C ILE A 17 7.30 0.02 -1.85
N LYS A 18 7.72 0.02 -0.59
CA LYS A 18 6.89 -0.40 0.54
C LYS A 18 6.69 0.76 1.50
N ASN A 19 5.57 0.76 2.22
CA ASN A 19 5.54 1.44 3.51
C ASN A 19 6.64 0.86 4.41
N ASP A 20 7.27 1.72 5.21
CA ASP A 20 8.03 1.26 6.37
C ASP A 20 7.07 0.72 7.44
N GLU A 21 7.52 -0.16 8.34
CA GLU A 21 6.62 -0.92 9.21
C GLU A 21 5.66 -0.08 10.08
N PRO A 22 6.02 1.13 10.59
CA PRO A 22 5.11 1.87 11.43
C PRO A 22 4.19 2.80 10.62
N GLN A 23 4.37 2.94 9.31
CA GLN A 23 3.62 3.90 8.50
C GLN A 23 2.20 3.40 8.27
N GLY A 24 1.20 4.22 8.62
CA GLY A 24 -0.21 3.86 8.43
C GLY A 24 -1.11 5.08 8.44
N ASN A 25 -1.65 5.44 9.60
CA ASN A 25 -2.64 6.51 9.75
C ASN A 25 -2.30 7.53 10.84
N GLN A 26 -1.02 7.94 10.93
CA GLN A 26 -0.59 8.95 11.87
C GLN A 26 -1.25 10.31 11.59
N VAL A 27 -1.50 11.11 12.64
CA VAL A 27 -2.18 12.42 12.53
C VAL A 27 -1.46 13.42 11.60
N PHE A 28 -0.14 13.30 11.46
CA PHE A 28 0.66 14.14 10.56
C PHE A 28 0.76 13.58 9.13
N CYS A 29 0.36 12.33 8.90
CA CYS A 29 0.32 11.69 7.59
C CYS A 29 -0.91 10.78 7.48
N PRO A 30 -2.14 11.34 7.42
CA PRO A 30 -3.35 10.51 7.44
C PRO A 30 -3.46 9.64 6.18
N MET A 31 -3.85 8.38 6.36
CA MET A 31 -3.92 7.39 5.29
C MET A 31 -4.80 7.86 4.12
N LYS A 32 -5.99 8.39 4.45
CA LYS A 32 -6.96 8.92 3.48
C LYS A 32 -6.47 10.15 2.70
N LYS A 33 -5.34 10.74 3.09
CA LYS A 33 -4.68 11.83 2.36
C LYS A 33 -3.46 11.33 1.60
N VAL A 34 -2.63 10.48 2.20
CA VAL A 34 -1.35 10.06 1.60
C VAL A 34 -1.52 8.99 0.52
N ILE A 35 -2.44 8.04 0.68
CA ILE A 35 -2.65 6.96 -0.31
C ILE A 35 -3.11 7.50 -1.67
N PRO A 36 -4.07 8.45 -1.76
CA PRO A 36 -4.40 9.08 -3.04
C PRO A 36 -3.21 9.77 -3.71
N LEU A 37 -2.34 10.42 -2.92
CA LEU A 37 -1.13 11.06 -3.45
C LEU A 37 -0.12 10.03 -3.97
N ILE A 38 -0.02 8.86 -3.33
CA ILE A 38 0.83 7.75 -3.80
C ILE A 38 0.28 7.13 -5.09
N ALA A 39 -1.03 6.96 -5.20
CA ALA A 39 -1.67 6.47 -6.42
C ALA A 39 -1.45 7.43 -7.60
N ASP A 40 -1.56 8.75 -7.36
CA ASP A 40 -1.22 9.78 -8.36
C ASP A 40 0.27 9.73 -8.75
N ALA A 41 1.17 9.63 -7.76
CA ALA A 41 2.61 9.49 -8.00
C ALA A 41 2.95 8.25 -8.84
N MET A 42 2.32 7.11 -8.55
CA MET A 42 2.48 5.88 -9.34
C MET A 42 2.02 6.12 -10.78
N LYS A 43 0.82 6.70 -10.97
CA LYS A 43 0.31 7.01 -12.31
C LYS A 43 1.28 7.89 -13.09
N ARG A 44 1.75 8.99 -12.50
CA ARG A 44 2.72 9.90 -13.14
C ARG A 44 4.02 9.20 -13.50
N ALA A 45 4.57 8.37 -12.60
CA ALA A 45 5.78 7.60 -12.89
C ALA A 45 5.57 6.63 -14.05
N GLN A 46 4.45 5.88 -14.08
CA GLN A 46 4.14 4.96 -15.17
C GLN A 46 3.92 5.69 -16.51
N ASP A 47 3.25 6.85 -16.49
CA ASP A 47 3.01 7.68 -17.68
C ASP A 47 4.35 8.19 -18.27
N GLU A 48 5.34 8.49 -17.42
CA GLU A 48 6.64 9.01 -17.82
C GLU A 48 7.63 7.92 -18.26
N THR A 49 7.68 6.80 -17.54
CA THR A 49 8.65 5.74 -17.85
C THR A 49 8.11 4.71 -18.85
N GLY A 50 6.80 4.60 -19.01
CA GLY A 50 6.16 3.54 -19.78
C GLY A 50 6.24 2.15 -19.12
N GLU A 51 6.66 2.08 -17.85
CA GLU A 51 6.88 0.84 -17.12
C GLU A 51 5.87 0.71 -15.97
N ALA A 52 5.51 -0.53 -15.63
CA ALA A 52 4.68 -0.78 -14.45
C ALA A 52 5.47 -0.51 -13.16
N LYS A 53 4.79 0.03 -12.15
CA LYS A 53 5.36 0.32 -10.82
C LYS A 53 4.52 -0.34 -9.73
N LEU A 54 5.14 -0.72 -8.63
CA LEU A 54 4.52 -1.52 -7.56
C LEU A 54 4.61 -0.81 -6.21
N PHE A 55 3.57 -0.98 -5.39
CA PHE A 55 3.51 -0.43 -4.04
C PHE A 55 3.02 -1.47 -3.02
N SER A 56 3.70 -1.60 -1.89
CA SER A 56 3.28 -2.44 -0.78
C SER A 56 2.74 -1.58 0.36
N ALA A 57 1.41 -1.54 0.47
CA ALA A 57 0.70 -0.74 1.46
C ALA A 57 0.63 -1.47 2.80
N ASN A 58 1.02 -0.81 3.89
CA ASN A 58 0.84 -1.36 5.23
C ASN A 58 -0.64 -1.34 5.63
N ILE A 59 -1.21 -2.52 5.88
CA ILE A 59 -2.58 -2.67 6.36
C ILE A 59 -2.65 -3.22 7.79
N THR A 60 -1.51 -3.39 8.48
CA THR A 60 -1.42 -3.92 9.84
C THR A 60 -2.32 -3.14 10.80
N ALA A 61 -3.23 -3.85 11.48
CA ALA A 61 -4.05 -3.36 12.56
C ALA A 61 -4.48 -4.53 13.46
N ASP A 62 -4.80 -4.25 14.73
CA ASP A 62 -5.29 -5.27 15.66
C ASP A 62 -6.70 -5.75 15.31
N ASP A 63 -7.54 -4.84 14.80
CA ASP A 63 -8.91 -5.13 14.41
C ASP A 63 -8.96 -5.63 12.96
N TYR A 64 -9.55 -6.82 12.78
CA TYR A 64 -9.86 -7.40 11.47
C TYR A 64 -10.61 -6.42 10.56
N HIS A 65 -11.57 -5.68 11.10
CA HIS A 65 -12.38 -4.73 10.34
C HIS A 65 -11.55 -3.54 9.86
N GLU A 66 -10.57 -3.08 10.65
CA GLU A 66 -9.65 -2.02 10.25
C GLU A 66 -8.71 -2.51 9.14
N MET A 67 -8.18 -3.74 9.23
CA MET A 67 -7.35 -4.31 8.15
C MET A 67 -8.12 -4.36 6.83
N CYS A 68 -9.35 -4.86 6.85
CA CYS A 68 -10.21 -4.90 5.67
C CYS A 68 -10.54 -3.50 5.14
N ALA A 69 -10.91 -2.57 6.03
CA ALA A 69 -11.21 -1.19 5.63
C ALA A 69 -9.99 -0.49 4.98
N ARG A 70 -8.78 -0.74 5.48
CA ARG A 70 -7.53 -0.25 4.88
C ARG A 70 -7.29 -0.87 3.51
N ALA A 71 -7.39 -2.19 3.40
CA ALA A 71 -7.19 -2.91 2.14
C ALA A 71 -8.19 -2.46 1.07
N ASP A 72 -9.49 -2.42 1.40
CA ASP A 72 -10.55 -1.98 0.50
C ASP A 72 -10.30 -0.53 0.02
N PHE A 73 -9.97 0.37 0.95
CA PHE A 73 -9.65 1.75 0.62
C PHE A 73 -8.45 1.88 -0.31
N VAL A 74 -7.39 1.09 -0.09
CA VAL A 74 -6.21 1.07 -0.97
C VAL A 74 -6.61 0.58 -2.36
N LEU A 75 -7.30 -0.56 -2.49
CA LEU A 75 -7.65 -1.10 -3.80
C LEU A 75 -8.59 -0.17 -4.58
N GLU A 76 -9.60 0.40 -3.91
CA GLU A 76 -10.51 1.39 -4.50
C GLU A 76 -9.74 2.62 -4.99
N THR A 77 -8.80 3.13 -4.17
CA THR A 77 -8.01 4.32 -4.52
C THR A 77 -7.06 4.07 -5.69
N PHE A 78 -6.45 2.90 -5.78
CA PHE A 78 -5.55 2.54 -6.89
C PHE A 78 -6.30 2.17 -8.17
N GLY A 79 -7.58 1.79 -8.10
CA GLY A 79 -8.44 1.55 -9.25
C GLY A 79 -7.84 0.54 -10.23
N GLU A 80 -7.59 0.97 -11.47
CA GLU A 80 -6.95 0.14 -12.51
C GLU A 80 -5.53 -0.32 -12.16
N ASN A 81 -4.86 0.38 -11.23
CA ASN A 81 -3.57 -0.02 -10.69
C ASN A 81 -3.68 -0.94 -9.47
N SER A 82 -4.86 -1.35 -9.03
CA SER A 82 -5.02 -2.27 -7.90
C SER A 82 -4.22 -3.58 -8.03
N PRO A 83 -4.03 -4.21 -9.22
CA PRO A 83 -3.19 -5.41 -9.34
C PRO A 83 -1.69 -5.16 -9.10
N ARG A 84 -1.27 -3.89 -8.99
CA ARG A 84 0.11 -3.47 -8.71
C ARG A 84 0.35 -3.19 -7.23
N VAL A 85 -0.65 -3.44 -6.39
CA VAL A 85 -0.57 -3.26 -4.94
C VAL A 85 -0.29 -4.59 -4.26
N ALA A 86 0.66 -4.58 -3.32
CA ALA A 86 0.86 -5.62 -2.34
C ALA A 86 0.34 -5.15 -0.97
N PHE A 87 -0.03 -6.08 -0.11
CA PHE A 87 -0.38 -5.79 1.28
C PHE A 87 0.72 -6.23 2.22
N LEU A 88 1.29 -5.25 2.92
CA LEU A 88 2.23 -5.47 4.01
C LEU A 88 1.47 -5.73 5.31
N VAL A 89 1.85 -6.80 6.00
CA VAL A 89 1.30 -7.21 7.30
C VAL A 89 2.45 -7.64 8.21
N ASP A 90 2.65 -6.93 9.32
CA ASP A 90 3.70 -7.22 10.30
C ASP A 90 3.31 -8.43 11.18
N GLY A 91 3.27 -9.61 10.57
CA GLY A 91 2.66 -10.81 11.14
C GLY A 91 3.27 -11.29 12.46
N TYR A 92 4.50 -10.86 12.80
CA TYR A 92 5.10 -11.16 14.10
C TYR A 92 4.44 -10.37 15.24
N VAL A 93 4.21 -9.07 15.06
CA VAL A 93 3.67 -8.19 16.11
C VAL A 93 2.14 -8.22 16.18
N CYS A 94 1.45 -8.36 15.03
CA CYS A 94 -0.02 -8.48 15.00
C CYS A 94 -0.50 -9.94 15.07
N GLY A 95 0.41 -10.90 14.97
CA GLY A 95 0.15 -12.33 15.08
C GLY A 95 -0.36 -13.00 13.79
N PRO A 96 -0.37 -14.35 13.76
CA PRO A 96 -0.72 -15.14 12.57
C PRO A 96 -2.20 -14.99 12.16
N GLY A 97 -3.06 -14.53 13.07
CA GLY A 97 -4.46 -14.22 12.77
C GLY A 97 -4.57 -13.13 11.69
N MET A 98 -3.79 -12.06 11.81
CA MET A 98 -3.82 -10.93 10.87
C MET A 98 -3.17 -11.26 9.52
N VAL A 99 -2.15 -12.13 9.51
CA VAL A 99 -1.62 -12.72 8.27
C VAL A 99 -2.72 -13.50 7.54
N THR A 100 -3.49 -14.30 8.28
CA THR A 100 -4.60 -15.08 7.73
C THR A 100 -5.75 -14.19 7.26
N THR A 101 -6.03 -13.09 7.96
CA THR A 101 -6.97 -12.04 7.54
C THR A 101 -6.65 -11.57 6.13
N ALA A 102 -5.43 -11.07 5.89
CA ALA A 102 -5.05 -10.60 4.57
C ALA A 102 -5.09 -11.74 3.53
N ARG A 103 -4.52 -12.90 3.86
CA ARG A 103 -4.42 -14.05 2.94
C ARG A 103 -5.77 -14.57 2.43
N ARG A 104 -6.80 -14.59 3.29
CA ARG A 104 -8.10 -15.18 2.96
C ARG A 104 -9.07 -14.18 2.34
N ASN A 105 -9.02 -12.92 2.76
CA ASN A 105 -9.95 -11.90 2.27
C ASN A 105 -9.46 -11.26 0.96
N TYR A 106 -8.14 -11.23 0.73
CA TYR A 106 -7.52 -10.63 -0.45
C TYR A 106 -6.55 -11.60 -1.16
N PRO A 107 -7.00 -12.79 -1.59
CA PRO A 107 -6.13 -13.85 -2.12
C PRO A 107 -5.48 -13.50 -3.47
N GLU A 108 -5.98 -12.48 -4.17
CA GLU A 108 -5.45 -12.01 -5.46
C GLU A 108 -4.35 -10.96 -5.30
N GLN A 109 -4.16 -10.41 -4.09
CA GLN A 109 -3.12 -9.44 -3.79
C GLN A 109 -1.89 -10.14 -3.21
N TYR A 110 -0.70 -9.68 -3.57
CA TYR A 110 0.53 -10.21 -2.99
C TYR A 110 0.58 -9.90 -1.49
N LEU A 111 0.73 -10.93 -0.65
CA LEU A 111 0.87 -10.79 0.79
C LEU A 111 2.35 -10.69 1.17
N HIS A 112 2.77 -9.50 1.60
CA HIS A 112 4.10 -9.17 2.09
C HIS A 112 4.11 -9.32 3.63
N TYR A 113 4.66 -10.43 4.11
CA TYR A 113 4.90 -10.66 5.54
C TYR A 113 6.26 -10.08 5.91
#